data_AF-A0A410Q841-F1
#
_entry.id   AF-A0A410Q841-F1
#
_cell.length_a   1.000
_cell.length_b   1.000
_cell.length_c   1.000
_cell.angle_alpha   90.00
_cell.angle_beta   90.00
_cell.angle_gamma   90.00
#
_symmetry.space_group_name_H-M   'P 1'
#
loop_
_entity.id
_entity.type
_entity.pdbx_description
1 polymer ?
#
loop_
_entity_poly.entity_id
_entity_poly.type
_entity_poly.pdbx_seq_one_letter_code
_entity_poly.pdbx_strand_id
1 'polypeptide(L)'
;MIFKKNLVLFMEVIVVAALMALYMFLGLYYLPVISIFYPIPFIVLGAKKGLRYNIIGLLSSCVLIGALMDIYTGILVFAVFAPVSIFITYYIKQRKSANETILIAALISLISNLFAIELLGKVSGTSLMNQLEQMFSQILKAQIEMLKDTGMSSTEIYGAEDLLKNTFEYMTLIMPSIVIIISSILAYVDYLISVVILRKFGHGVFSVPQFSYFRLPNNVILGISTIFIGVFLLKIIKIFYYETIFINILVLLFFLFFIEGLAVVSFFIGKIRMGKLGKIIFIFLIILSLPLSIIVSTIGLLDVIFDFRKIKGRV
;
A
#
# COMPACT_ATOMS: atom_id res chain seq x y z
N MET A 1 -5.68 -27.07 -34.76
CA MET A 1 -5.20 -25.68 -34.51
C MET A 1 -5.62 -25.15 -33.13
N ILE A 2 -6.87 -25.31 -32.70
CA ILE A 2 -7.39 -24.85 -31.38
C ILE A 2 -6.66 -25.53 -30.20
N PHE A 3 -6.40 -26.85 -30.29
CA PHE A 3 -5.69 -27.61 -29.26
C PHE A 3 -4.26 -27.07 -29.00
N LYS A 4 -3.49 -26.82 -30.06
CA LYS A 4 -2.13 -26.27 -29.97
C LYS A 4 -2.11 -24.85 -29.36
N LYS A 5 -3.10 -24.02 -29.68
CA LYS A 5 -3.27 -22.68 -29.09
C LYS A 5 -3.59 -22.76 -27.59
N ASN A 6 -4.48 -23.65 -27.19
CA ASN A 6 -4.80 -23.85 -25.77
C ASN A 6 -3.59 -24.39 -25.00
N LEU A 7 -2.83 -25.33 -25.56
CA LEU A 7 -1.63 -25.89 -24.94
C LEU A 7 -0.58 -24.80 -24.63
N VAL A 8 -0.30 -23.91 -25.59
CA VAL A 8 0.64 -22.80 -25.40
C VAL A 8 0.17 -21.85 -24.29
N LEU A 9 -1.14 -21.55 -24.24
CA LEU A 9 -1.72 -20.70 -23.21
C LEU A 9 -1.58 -21.33 -21.82
N PHE A 10 -1.78 -22.65 -21.69
CA PHE A 10 -1.58 -23.38 -20.45
C PHE A 10 -0.11 -23.43 -20.02
N MET A 11 0.82 -23.68 -20.95
CA MET A 11 2.25 -23.66 -20.66
C MET A 11 2.70 -22.31 -20.09
N GLU A 12 2.25 -21.20 -20.68
CA GLU A 12 2.58 -19.88 -20.15
C GLU A 12 2.02 -19.64 -18.74
N VAL A 13 0.82 -20.13 -18.44
CA VAL A 13 0.22 -20.03 -17.10
C VAL A 13 1.07 -20.79 -16.08
N ILE A 14 1.50 -22.00 -16.43
CA ILE A 14 2.36 -22.84 -15.56
C ILE A 14 3.71 -22.15 -15.33
N VAL A 15 4.34 -21.62 -16.37
CA VAL A 15 5.63 -20.93 -16.25
C VAL A 15 5.51 -19.68 -15.38
N VAL A 16 4.48 -18.85 -15.61
CA VAL A 16 4.24 -17.67 -14.76
C VAL A 16 3.98 -18.09 -13.32
N ALA A 17 3.15 -19.12 -13.09
CA ALA A 17 2.85 -19.60 -11.74
C ALA A 17 4.11 -20.08 -11.00
N ALA A 18 4.96 -20.88 -11.66
CA ALA A 18 6.19 -21.40 -11.08
C ALA A 18 7.21 -20.28 -10.78
N LEU A 19 7.40 -19.35 -11.72
CA LEU A 19 8.28 -18.20 -11.53
C LEU A 19 7.79 -17.30 -10.39
N MET A 20 6.49 -17.07 -10.29
CA MET A 20 5.93 -16.23 -9.23
C MET A 20 5.94 -16.92 -7.86
N ALA A 21 5.85 -18.25 -7.81
CA ALA A 21 6.05 -18.99 -6.56
C ALA A 21 7.48 -18.82 -6.03
N LEU A 22 8.49 -18.96 -6.90
CA LEU A 22 9.89 -18.70 -6.55
C LEU A 22 10.13 -17.23 -6.19
N TYR A 23 9.51 -16.30 -6.92
CA TYR A 23 9.57 -14.87 -6.63
C TYR A 23 9.02 -14.55 -5.24
N MET A 24 7.89 -15.16 -4.87
CA MET A 24 7.28 -14.95 -3.55
C MET A 24 8.14 -15.55 -2.44
N PHE A 25 8.74 -16.72 -2.66
CA PHE A 25 9.72 -17.29 -1.74
C PHE A 25 10.90 -16.33 -1.50
N LEU A 26 11.47 -15.77 -2.58
CA LEU A 26 12.54 -14.76 -2.47
C LEU A 26 12.07 -13.49 -1.74
N GLY A 27 10.84 -13.07 -2.01
CA GLY A 27 10.22 -11.92 -1.36
C GLY A 27 10.09 -12.12 0.15
N LEU A 28 9.55 -13.26 0.59
CA LEU A 28 9.33 -13.51 2.02
C LEU A 28 10.62 -13.66 2.82
N TYR A 29 11.65 -14.32 2.27
CA TYR A 29 12.87 -14.62 3.04
C TYR A 29 14.01 -13.61 2.89
N TYR A 30 14.14 -12.95 1.74
CA TYR A 30 15.32 -12.12 1.46
C TYR A 30 14.98 -10.65 1.26
N LEU A 31 13.89 -10.34 0.55
CA LEU A 31 13.54 -8.97 0.18
C LEU A 31 12.02 -8.72 0.27
N PRO A 32 11.44 -8.52 1.47
CA PRO A 32 9.98 -8.38 1.65
C PRO A 32 9.31 -7.38 0.72
N VAL A 33 10.01 -6.30 0.39
CA VAL A 33 9.55 -5.21 -0.49
C VAL A 33 9.20 -5.70 -1.90
N ILE A 34 9.85 -6.74 -2.44
CA ILE A 34 9.55 -7.21 -3.81
C ILE A 34 8.19 -7.92 -3.89
N SER A 35 7.71 -8.49 -2.78
CA SER A 35 6.45 -9.24 -2.71
C SER A 35 5.24 -8.42 -3.14
N ILE A 36 5.30 -7.09 -3.03
CA ILE A 36 4.22 -6.18 -3.44
C ILE A 36 3.90 -6.29 -4.93
N PHE A 37 4.86 -6.73 -5.75
CA PHE A 37 4.67 -6.86 -7.20
C PHE A 37 4.13 -8.24 -7.62
N TYR A 38 3.89 -9.14 -6.66
CA TYR A 38 3.40 -10.49 -6.90
C TYR A 38 2.11 -10.58 -7.73
N PRO A 39 1.05 -9.77 -7.50
CA PRO A 39 -0.20 -9.92 -8.25
C PRO A 39 -0.11 -9.41 -9.70
N ILE A 40 0.87 -8.56 -10.03
CA ILE A 40 0.96 -7.84 -11.32
C ILE A 40 1.07 -8.78 -12.52
N PRO A 41 1.96 -9.81 -12.53
CA PRO A 41 2.04 -10.73 -13.67
C PRO A 41 0.73 -11.48 -13.92
N PHE A 42 -0.03 -11.82 -12.86
CA PHE A 42 -1.34 -12.44 -12.99
C PHE A 42 -2.39 -11.46 -13.53
N ILE A 43 -2.36 -10.19 -13.11
CA ILE A 43 -3.24 -9.15 -13.66
C ILE A 43 -2.99 -8.99 -15.16
N VAL A 44 -1.72 -8.86 -15.55
CA VAL A 44 -1.33 -8.75 -16.95
C VAL A 44 -1.76 -10.00 -17.74
N LEU A 45 -1.48 -11.20 -17.23
CA LEU A 45 -1.88 -12.47 -17.86
C LEU A 45 -3.39 -12.53 -18.09
N GLY A 46 -4.18 -12.18 -17.07
CA GLY A 46 -5.63 -12.17 -17.11
C GLY A 46 -6.21 -11.13 -18.05
N ALA A 47 -5.62 -9.93 -18.09
CA ALA A 47 -6.04 -8.87 -18.99
C ALA A 47 -5.80 -9.26 -20.46
N LYS A 48 -4.66 -9.92 -20.76
CA LYS A 48 -4.30 -10.37 -22.12
C LYS A 48 -5.12 -11.57 -22.59
N LYS A 49 -5.31 -12.57 -21.71
CA LYS A 49 -5.80 -13.91 -22.12
C LYS A 49 -7.20 -14.23 -21.59
N GLY A 50 -7.66 -13.51 -20.57
CA GLY A 50 -8.95 -13.67 -19.92
C GLY A 50 -8.85 -13.99 -18.44
N LEU A 51 -9.89 -13.60 -17.68
CA LEU A 51 -9.96 -13.69 -16.23
C LEU A 51 -9.66 -15.10 -15.69
N ARG A 52 -10.11 -16.14 -16.41
CA ARG A 52 -9.84 -17.54 -16.05
C ARG A 52 -8.35 -17.86 -15.89
N TYR A 53 -7.48 -17.24 -16.70
CA TYR A 53 -6.05 -17.51 -16.66
C TYR A 53 -5.34 -16.78 -15.51
N ASN A 54 -5.87 -15.63 -15.08
CA ASN A 54 -5.44 -15.00 -13.83
C ASN A 54 -5.75 -15.93 -12.66
N ILE A 55 -7.00 -16.38 -12.54
CA ILE A 55 -7.47 -17.24 -11.45
C ILE A 55 -6.67 -18.54 -11.40
N ILE A 56 -6.58 -19.27 -12.52
CA ILE A 56 -5.85 -20.55 -12.57
C ILE A 56 -4.37 -20.35 -12.26
N GLY A 57 -3.73 -19.33 -12.85
CA GLY A 57 -2.32 -19.06 -12.62
C GLY A 57 -2.02 -18.74 -11.16
N LEU A 58 -2.83 -17.88 -10.55
CA LEU A 58 -2.65 -17.44 -9.17
C LEU A 58 -2.96 -18.57 -8.17
N LEU A 59 -4.01 -19.36 -8.40
CA LEU A 59 -4.25 -20.57 -7.63
C LEU A 59 -3.08 -21.55 -7.72
N SER A 60 -2.56 -21.76 -8.94
CA SER A 60 -1.44 -22.68 -9.15
C SER A 60 -0.18 -22.22 -8.43
N SER A 61 0.13 -20.91 -8.47
CA SER A 61 1.29 -20.38 -7.76
C SER A 61 1.12 -20.44 -6.24
N CYS A 62 -0.07 -20.15 -5.70
CA CYS A 62 -0.34 -20.27 -4.28
C CYS A 62 -0.23 -21.72 -3.78
N VAL A 63 -0.70 -22.70 -4.57
CA VAL A 63 -0.50 -24.13 -4.27
C VAL A 63 0.98 -24.50 -4.28
N LEU A 64 1.75 -24.02 -5.26
CA LEU A 64 3.19 -24.25 -5.32
C LEU A 64 3.92 -23.60 -4.13
N ILE A 65 3.55 -22.40 -3.72
CA ILE A 65 4.08 -21.74 -2.51
C ILE A 65 3.76 -22.59 -1.28
N GLY A 66 2.52 -23.09 -1.18
CA GLY A 66 2.11 -23.97 -0.09
C GLY A 66 2.90 -25.28 -0.02
N ALA A 67 3.30 -25.82 -1.17
CA ALA A 67 4.13 -27.02 -1.25
C ALA A 67 5.62 -26.74 -0.99
N LEU A 68 6.13 -25.56 -1.37
CA LEU A 68 7.53 -25.17 -1.19
C LEU A 68 7.84 -24.71 0.25
N MET A 69 6.87 -24.10 0.92
CA MET A 69 7.01 -23.54 2.26
C MET A 69 6.11 -24.31 3.24
N ASP A 70 4.84 -23.93 3.31
CA ASP A 70 3.82 -24.56 4.12
C ASP A 70 2.42 -24.13 3.65
N ILE A 71 1.42 -24.96 3.92
CA ILE A 71 0.03 -24.75 3.47
C ILE A 71 -0.54 -23.39 3.92
N TYR A 72 -0.16 -22.90 5.11
CA TYR A 72 -0.69 -21.65 5.66
C TYR A 72 -0.14 -20.45 4.89
N THR A 73 1.15 -20.44 4.56
CA THR A 73 1.74 -19.40 3.71
C THR A 73 1.02 -19.34 2.35
N GLY A 74 0.77 -20.49 1.70
CA GLY A 74 0.03 -20.53 0.44
C GLY A 74 -1.37 -19.91 0.55
N ILE A 75 -2.08 -20.20 1.64
CA ILE A 75 -3.42 -19.64 1.93
C ILE A 75 -3.34 -18.13 2.21
N LEU A 76 -2.36 -17.66 2.99
CA LEU A 76 -2.18 -16.25 3.30
C LEU A 76 -1.87 -15.43 2.05
N VAL A 77 -0.97 -15.91 1.20
CA VAL A 77 -0.65 -15.26 -0.09
C VAL A 77 -1.91 -15.20 -0.97
N PHE A 78 -2.70 -16.27 -1.01
CA PHE A 78 -3.96 -16.28 -1.74
C PHE A 78 -4.95 -15.25 -1.19
N ALA A 79 -5.15 -15.22 0.13
CA ALA A 79 -6.07 -14.31 0.81
C ALA A 79 -5.74 -12.82 0.56
N VAL A 80 -4.45 -12.47 0.59
CA VAL A 80 -3.97 -11.11 0.39
C VAL A 80 -4.09 -10.69 -1.08
N PHE A 81 -3.59 -11.50 -2.02
CA PHE A 81 -3.37 -11.05 -3.40
C PHE A 81 -4.45 -11.48 -4.39
N ALA A 82 -5.13 -12.62 -4.17
CA ALA A 82 -6.09 -13.13 -5.14
C ALA A 82 -7.27 -12.18 -5.37
N PRO A 83 -7.96 -11.66 -4.32
CA PRO A 83 -9.15 -10.83 -4.53
C PRO A 83 -8.84 -9.55 -5.30
N VAL A 84 -7.74 -8.88 -4.95
CA VAL A 84 -7.28 -7.65 -5.62
C VAL A 84 -6.88 -7.94 -7.07
N SER A 85 -6.09 -8.98 -7.31
CA SER A 85 -5.62 -9.35 -8.66
C SER A 85 -6.78 -9.69 -9.60
N ILE A 86 -7.74 -10.49 -9.12
CA ILE A 86 -8.92 -10.89 -9.88
C ILE A 86 -9.79 -9.67 -10.17
N PHE A 87 -10.03 -8.82 -9.17
CA PHE A 87 -10.86 -7.62 -9.31
C PHE A 87 -10.27 -6.63 -10.31
N ILE A 88 -8.99 -6.27 -10.16
CA ILE A 88 -8.31 -5.34 -11.08
C ILE A 88 -8.37 -5.90 -12.51
N THR A 89 -8.10 -7.19 -12.68
CA THR A 89 -8.21 -7.86 -14.00
C THR A 89 -9.60 -7.71 -14.60
N TYR A 90 -10.65 -7.97 -13.81
CA TYR A 90 -12.03 -7.88 -14.25
C TYR A 90 -12.41 -6.45 -14.68
N TYR A 91 -12.02 -5.43 -13.89
CA TYR A 91 -12.31 -4.03 -14.18
C TYR A 91 -11.52 -3.48 -15.38
N ILE A 92 -10.24 -3.85 -15.51
CA ILE A 92 -9.43 -3.55 -16.70
C ILE A 92 -10.10 -4.12 -17.95
N LYS A 93 -10.58 -5.37 -17.90
CA LYS A 93 -11.27 -6.00 -19.04
C LYS A 93 -12.59 -5.32 -19.39
N GLN A 94 -13.31 -4.80 -18.40
CA GLN A 94 -14.53 -4.02 -18.61
C GLN A 94 -14.29 -2.57 -19.03
N ARG A 95 -13.02 -2.14 -19.15
CA ARG A 95 -12.64 -0.76 -19.50
C ARG A 95 -13.26 0.29 -18.57
N LYS A 96 -13.38 -0.04 -17.28
CA LYS A 96 -13.81 0.90 -16.24
C LYS A 96 -12.77 2.00 -16.05
N SER A 97 -13.19 3.10 -15.42
CA SER A 97 -12.27 4.23 -15.18
C SER A 97 -11.15 3.83 -14.21
N ALA A 98 -9.96 4.44 -14.38
CA ALA A 98 -8.81 4.16 -13.51
C ALA A 98 -9.12 4.49 -12.05
N ASN A 99 -9.74 5.65 -11.80
CA ASN A 99 -10.05 6.12 -10.46
C ASN A 99 -11.03 5.18 -9.74
N GLU A 100 -12.10 4.74 -10.43
CA GLU A 100 -13.06 3.77 -9.89
C GLU A 100 -12.39 2.43 -9.59
N THR A 101 -11.54 1.95 -10.51
CA THR A 101 -10.83 0.67 -10.33
C THR A 101 -9.90 0.71 -9.13
N ILE A 102 -9.10 1.77 -8.99
CA ILE A 102 -8.15 1.93 -7.89
C ILE A 102 -8.88 2.06 -6.54
N LEU A 103 -9.96 2.86 -6.49
CA LEU A 103 -10.73 3.06 -5.27
C LEU A 103 -11.31 1.74 -4.73
N ILE A 104 -11.97 0.96 -5.60
CA ILE A 104 -12.57 -0.31 -5.19
C ILE A 104 -11.48 -1.35 -4.92
N ALA A 105 -10.39 -1.36 -5.69
CA ALA A 105 -9.26 -2.25 -5.43
C ALA A 105 -8.59 -1.94 -4.07
N ALA A 106 -8.52 -0.69 -3.65
CA ALA A 106 -8.02 -0.30 -2.33
C ALA A 106 -8.92 -0.84 -1.20
N LEU A 107 -10.25 -0.78 -1.37
CA LEU A 107 -11.20 -1.37 -0.42
C LEU A 107 -11.07 -2.89 -0.36
N ILE A 108 -10.96 -3.56 -1.51
CA ILE A 108 -10.76 -5.02 -1.57
C ILE A 108 -9.42 -5.40 -0.93
N SER A 109 -8.35 -4.64 -1.20
CA SER A 109 -7.04 -4.84 -0.59
C SER A 109 -7.09 -4.68 0.92
N LEU A 110 -7.81 -3.67 1.41
CA LEU A 110 -8.02 -3.45 2.84
C LEU A 110 -8.71 -4.64 3.50
N ILE A 111 -9.81 -5.11 2.90
CA ILE A 111 -10.54 -6.29 3.41
C ILE A 111 -9.65 -7.54 3.37
N SER A 112 -8.91 -7.76 2.29
CA SER A 112 -7.96 -8.86 2.14
C SER A 112 -6.87 -8.83 3.21
N ASN A 113 -6.28 -7.65 3.49
CA ASN A 113 -5.24 -7.49 4.50
C ASN A 113 -5.79 -7.71 5.91
N LEU A 114 -6.97 -7.15 6.23
CA LEU A 114 -7.61 -7.38 7.53
C LEU A 114 -7.95 -8.86 7.75
N PHE A 115 -8.47 -9.52 6.71
CA PHE A 115 -8.72 -10.95 6.75
C PHE A 115 -7.44 -11.78 6.92
N ALA A 116 -6.35 -11.41 6.24
CA ALA A 116 -5.06 -12.06 6.40
C ALA A 116 -4.47 -11.88 7.81
N ILE A 117 -4.60 -10.69 8.41
CA ILE A 117 -4.18 -10.42 9.79
C ILE A 117 -4.95 -11.33 10.77
N GLU A 118 -6.26 -11.45 10.59
CA GLU A 118 -7.10 -12.33 11.42
C GLU A 118 -6.74 -13.82 11.24
N LEU A 119 -6.52 -14.26 10.00
CA LEU A 119 -6.06 -15.63 9.72
C LEU A 119 -4.70 -15.92 10.38
N LEU A 120 -3.75 -15.01 10.25
CA LEU A 120 -2.43 -15.14 10.85
C LEU A 120 -2.52 -15.25 12.38
N GLY A 121 -3.40 -14.45 13.01
CA GLY A 121 -3.63 -14.52 14.45
C GLY A 121 -4.15 -15.89 14.90
N LYS A 122 -5.06 -16.50 14.12
CA LYS A 122 -5.58 -17.85 14.40
C LYS A 122 -4.54 -18.94 14.22
N VAL A 123 -3.74 -18.87 13.16
CA VAL A 123 -2.70 -19.88 12.86
C VAL A 123 -1.58 -19.83 13.91
N SER A 124 -1.15 -18.63 14.31
CA SER A 124 -0.09 -18.45 15.29
C SER A 124 -0.53 -18.65 16.75
N GLY A 125 -1.84 -18.69 17.02
CA GLY A 125 -2.40 -18.79 18.37
C GLY A 125 -2.24 -17.52 19.21
N THR A 126 -1.79 -16.41 18.60
CA THR A 126 -1.54 -15.13 19.26
C THR A 126 -2.01 -13.99 18.37
N SER A 127 -2.48 -12.89 18.95
CA SER A 127 -2.84 -11.72 18.15
C SER A 127 -1.60 -11.11 17.48
N LEU A 128 -1.80 -10.44 16.33
CA LEU A 128 -0.75 -9.64 15.70
C LEU A 128 -0.16 -8.61 16.68
N MET A 129 -1.01 -8.04 17.55
CA MET A 129 -0.55 -7.07 18.55
C MET A 129 0.46 -7.68 19.52
N ASN A 130 0.15 -8.86 20.07
CA ASN A 130 1.04 -9.54 21.01
C ASN A 130 2.38 -9.91 20.34
N GLN A 131 2.35 -10.28 19.05
CA GLN A 131 3.58 -10.54 18.30
C GLN A 131 4.42 -9.28 18.13
N LEU A 132 3.80 -8.16 17.76
CA LEU A 132 4.50 -6.87 17.64
C LEU A 132 5.06 -6.42 18.98
N GLU A 133 4.32 -6.59 20.09
CA GLU A 133 4.79 -6.30 21.45
C GLU A 133 6.00 -7.15 21.84
N GLN A 134 5.98 -8.46 21.53
CA GLN A 134 7.11 -9.36 21.79
C GLN A 134 8.34 -8.97 20.97
N MET A 135 8.17 -8.73 19.67
CA MET A 135 9.25 -8.27 18.79
C MET A 135 9.83 -6.94 19.27
N PHE A 136 8.96 -5.99 19.63
CA PHE A 136 9.39 -4.70 20.15
C PHE A 136 10.14 -4.86 21.48
N SER A 137 9.65 -5.70 22.39
CA SER A 137 10.33 -5.97 23.66
C SER A 137 11.73 -6.55 23.47
N GLN A 138 11.92 -7.40 22.45
CA GLN A 138 13.23 -7.93 22.10
C GLN A 138 14.15 -6.84 21.54
N ILE A 139 13.65 -6.01 20.61
CA ILE A 139 14.39 -4.88 20.04
C ILE A 139 14.79 -3.88 21.11
N LEU A 140 13.86 -3.54 22.01
CA LEU A 140 14.10 -2.61 23.11
C LEU A 140 15.18 -3.13 24.05
N LYS A 141 15.13 -4.41 24.43
CA LYS A 141 16.18 -5.04 25.26
C LYS A 141 17.54 -4.96 24.59
N ALA A 142 17.61 -5.34 23.31
CA ALA A 142 18.87 -5.30 22.55
C ALA A 142 19.43 -3.88 22.43
N GLN A 143 18.58 -2.88 22.18
CA GLN A 143 19.02 -1.48 22.12
C GLN A 143 19.51 -0.96 23.48
N ILE A 144 18.81 -1.27 24.56
CA ILE A 144 19.23 -0.86 25.91
C ILE A 144 20.55 -1.52 26.29
N GLU A 145 20.75 -2.78 25.94
CA GLU A 145 22.02 -3.49 26.17
C GLU A 145 23.17 -2.82 25.42
N MET A 146 22.97 -2.48 24.14
CA MET A 146 23.95 -1.70 23.37
C MET A 146 24.24 -0.32 23.98
N LEU A 147 23.24 0.38 24.52
CA LEU A 147 23.42 1.68 25.17
C LEU A 147 24.15 1.58 26.53
N LYS A 148 24.08 0.43 27.21
CA LYS A 148 24.85 0.22 28.44
C LYS A 148 26.35 0.08 28.13
N ASP A 149 26.68 -0.50 26.99
CA ASP A 149 28.06 -0.70 26.55
C ASP A 149 28.76 0.59 26.09
N THR A 150 28.01 1.67 25.82
CA THR A 150 28.56 2.97 25.39
C THR A 150 28.97 3.87 26.56
N GLY A 151 28.80 3.44 27.81
CA GLY A 151 29.16 4.20 29.01
C GLY A 151 28.20 5.36 29.35
N MET A 152 26.99 5.36 28.78
CA MET A 152 25.95 6.35 29.08
C MET A 152 25.48 6.26 30.53
N SER A 153 25.04 7.39 31.09
CA SER A 153 24.49 7.42 32.45
C SER A 153 23.16 6.66 32.53
N SER A 154 22.83 6.14 33.71
CA SER A 154 21.55 5.46 33.93
C SER A 154 20.35 6.34 33.58
N THR A 155 20.43 7.65 33.85
CA THR A 155 19.37 8.62 33.52
C THR A 155 19.14 8.77 32.01
N GLU A 156 20.20 8.75 31.21
CA GLU A 156 20.07 8.82 29.76
C GLU A 156 19.49 7.51 29.19
N ILE A 157 19.88 6.37 29.75
CA ILE A 157 19.35 5.07 29.36
C ILE A 157 17.85 4.96 29.69
N TYR A 158 17.41 5.41 30.88
CA TYR A 158 15.99 5.46 31.21
C TYR A 158 15.20 6.39 30.29
N GLY A 159 15.74 7.56 29.97
CA GLY A 159 15.12 8.47 29.01
C GLY A 159 14.97 7.85 27.62
N ALA A 160 15.98 7.13 27.14
CA ALA A 160 15.91 6.41 25.87
C ALA A 160 14.88 5.27 25.90
N GLU A 161 14.82 4.51 26.99
CA GLU A 161 13.83 3.45 27.19
C GLU A 161 12.39 4.00 27.12
N ASP A 162 12.11 5.08 27.84
CA ASP A 162 10.78 5.71 27.85
C ASP A 162 10.41 6.27 26.48
N LEU A 163 11.35 6.90 25.76
CA LEU A 163 11.11 7.38 24.40
C LEU A 163 10.78 6.23 23.44
N LEU A 164 11.49 5.10 23.53
CA LEU A 164 11.21 3.92 22.70
C LEU A 164 9.84 3.33 23.02
N LYS A 165 9.49 3.17 24.31
CA LYS A 165 8.17 2.67 24.73
C LYS A 165 7.04 3.55 24.23
N ASN A 166 7.14 4.86 24.44
CA ASN A 166 6.17 5.82 23.95
C ASN A 166 6.03 5.74 22.43
N THR A 167 7.14 5.60 21.69
CA THR A 167 7.12 5.44 20.24
C THR A 167 6.33 4.19 19.81
N PHE A 168 6.51 3.08 20.51
CA PHE A 168 5.77 1.85 20.24
C PHE A 168 4.28 1.99 20.53
N GLU A 169 3.91 2.61 21.65
CA GLU A 169 2.51 2.92 21.96
C GLU A 169 1.85 3.77 20.86
N TYR A 170 2.56 4.81 20.39
CA TYR A 170 2.09 5.61 19.26
C TYR A 170 1.97 4.81 17.96
N MET A 171 2.95 3.95 17.64
CA MET A 171 2.88 3.07 16.48
C MET A 171 1.65 2.16 16.53
N THR A 172 1.39 1.57 17.69
CA THR A 172 0.21 0.73 17.94
C THR A 172 -1.10 1.49 17.75
N LEU A 173 -1.17 2.74 18.24
CA LEU A 173 -2.35 3.59 18.08
C LEU A 173 -2.66 3.90 16.61
N ILE A 174 -1.63 4.10 15.76
CA ILE A 174 -1.82 4.46 14.34
C ILE A 174 -1.90 3.26 13.39
N MET A 175 -1.76 2.02 13.90
CA MET A 175 -1.82 0.79 13.08
C MET A 175 -3.02 0.74 12.12
N PRO A 176 -4.26 1.08 12.53
CA PRO A 176 -5.40 1.06 11.61
C PRO A 176 -5.18 1.94 10.36
N SER A 177 -4.66 3.15 10.54
CA SER A 177 -4.36 4.06 9.43
C SER A 177 -3.23 3.53 8.55
N ILE A 178 -2.21 2.87 9.13
CA ILE A 178 -1.12 2.24 8.37
C ILE A 178 -1.69 1.17 7.43
N VAL A 179 -2.58 0.30 7.92
CA VAL A 179 -3.19 -0.77 7.11
C VAL A 179 -4.01 -0.18 5.95
N ILE A 180 -4.77 0.88 6.21
CA ILE A 180 -5.55 1.59 5.17
C ILE A 180 -4.62 2.21 4.11
N ILE A 181 -3.56 2.90 4.54
CA ILE A 181 -2.59 3.54 3.66
C ILE A 181 -1.87 2.51 2.80
N ILE A 182 -1.34 1.44 3.40
CA ILE A 182 -0.64 0.38 2.68
C ILE A 182 -1.57 -0.27 1.65
N SER A 183 -2.80 -0.61 2.04
CA SER A 183 -3.79 -1.21 1.12
C SER A 183 -4.09 -0.30 -0.07
N SER A 184 -4.16 1.01 0.16
CA SER A 184 -4.39 2.01 -0.89
C SER A 184 -3.19 2.14 -1.84
N ILE A 185 -1.97 2.15 -1.29
CA ILE A 185 -0.73 2.20 -2.08
C ILE A 185 -0.60 0.94 -2.94
N LEU A 186 -0.81 -0.24 -2.35
CA LEU A 186 -0.73 -1.53 -3.06
C LEU A 186 -1.71 -1.57 -4.24
N ALA A 187 -2.98 -1.21 -4.02
CA ALA A 187 -3.97 -1.17 -5.08
C ALA A 187 -3.60 -0.19 -6.22
N TYR A 188 -3.05 0.99 -5.87
CA TYR A 188 -2.57 1.95 -6.86
C TYR A 188 -1.40 1.40 -7.67
N VAL A 189 -0.41 0.82 -7.00
CA VAL A 189 0.80 0.23 -7.62
C VAL A 189 0.42 -0.94 -8.54
N ASP A 190 -0.44 -1.84 -8.07
CA ASP A 190 -0.90 -3.00 -8.82
C ASP A 190 -1.61 -2.59 -10.11
N TYR A 191 -2.53 -1.64 -10.03
CA TYR A 191 -3.21 -1.12 -11.21
C TYR A 191 -2.23 -0.40 -12.16
N LEU A 192 -1.45 0.54 -11.63
CA LEU A 192 -0.59 1.42 -12.44
C LEU A 192 0.46 0.60 -13.21
N ILE A 193 1.18 -0.27 -12.52
CA ILE A 193 2.24 -1.06 -13.16
C ILE A 193 1.63 -2.06 -14.16
N SER A 194 0.53 -2.72 -13.80
CA SER A 194 -0.16 -3.63 -14.73
C SER A 194 -0.58 -2.92 -16.02
N VAL A 195 -1.17 -1.73 -15.91
CA VAL A 195 -1.58 -0.94 -17.07
C VAL A 195 -0.38 -0.45 -17.89
N VAL A 196 0.69 0.01 -17.25
CA VAL A 196 1.93 0.44 -17.92
C VAL A 196 2.53 -0.73 -18.71
N ILE A 197 2.59 -1.92 -18.12
CA ILE A 197 3.06 -3.14 -18.79
C ILE A 197 2.16 -3.48 -19.98
N LEU A 198 0.84 -3.51 -19.78
CA LEU A 198 -0.11 -3.82 -20.86
C LEU A 198 0.02 -2.86 -22.05
N ARG A 199 0.14 -1.56 -21.78
CA ARG A 199 0.34 -0.52 -22.80
C ARG A 199 1.67 -0.70 -23.54
N LYS A 200 2.75 -1.01 -22.81
CA LYS A 200 4.08 -1.26 -23.42
C LYS A 200 4.04 -2.43 -24.42
N PHE A 201 3.21 -3.44 -24.15
CA PHE A 201 3.02 -4.58 -25.05
C PHE A 201 1.91 -4.37 -26.10
N GLY A 202 1.42 -3.14 -26.29
CA GLY A 202 0.42 -2.81 -27.32
C GLY A 202 -0.98 -3.37 -27.05
N HIS A 203 -1.28 -3.79 -25.82
CA HIS A 203 -2.59 -4.30 -25.48
C HIS A 203 -3.44 -3.15 -24.93
N GLY A 204 -4.42 -2.71 -25.72
CA GLY A 204 -5.48 -1.79 -25.30
C GLY A 204 -5.10 -0.32 -25.09
N VAL A 205 -6.12 0.54 -25.18
CA VAL A 205 -6.05 1.94 -24.73
C VAL A 205 -6.52 1.97 -23.29
N PHE A 206 -5.63 1.63 -22.36
CA PHE A 206 -5.90 1.71 -20.94
C PHE A 206 -5.53 3.10 -20.42
N SER A 207 -6.36 3.67 -19.56
CA SER A 207 -6.09 4.97 -18.95
C SER A 207 -4.98 4.84 -17.91
N VAL A 208 -3.85 5.45 -18.21
CA VAL A 208 -2.77 5.68 -17.23
C VAL A 208 -3.09 7.01 -16.55
N PRO A 209 -3.46 7.03 -15.26
CA PRO A 209 -3.71 8.28 -14.56
C PRO A 209 -2.41 9.10 -14.52
N GLN A 210 -2.49 10.36 -14.93
CA GLN A 210 -1.36 11.28 -14.80
C GLN A 210 -1.30 11.80 -13.37
N PHE A 211 -0.37 11.28 -12.58
CA PHE A 211 -0.25 11.62 -11.15
C PHE A 211 -0.15 13.13 -10.88
N SER A 212 0.47 13.91 -11.77
CA SER A 212 0.55 15.39 -11.65
C SER A 212 -0.81 16.10 -11.66
N TYR A 213 -1.86 15.45 -12.17
CA TYR A 213 -3.23 15.95 -12.19
C TYR A 213 -4.12 15.28 -11.14
N PHE A 214 -3.56 14.42 -10.28
CA PHE A 214 -4.30 13.91 -9.13
C PHE A 214 -4.79 15.09 -8.30
N ARG A 215 -6.08 15.06 -7.97
CA ARG A 215 -6.71 16.07 -7.13
C ARG A 215 -7.69 15.40 -6.17
N LEU A 216 -7.66 15.80 -4.91
CA LEU A 216 -8.73 15.48 -3.98
C LEU A 216 -10.07 16.10 -4.43
N PRO A 217 -11.22 15.46 -4.09
CA PRO A 217 -12.54 15.99 -4.42
C PRO A 217 -12.76 17.42 -3.93
N ASN A 218 -13.52 18.23 -4.68
CA ASN A 218 -13.77 19.63 -4.32
C ASN A 218 -14.46 19.82 -2.96
N ASN A 219 -15.21 18.81 -2.50
CA ASN A 219 -15.88 18.78 -1.20
C ASN A 219 -15.00 18.21 -0.07
N VAL A 220 -13.71 17.95 -0.29
CA VAL A 220 -12.84 17.33 0.72
C VAL A 220 -12.77 18.15 2.01
N ILE A 221 -12.71 19.48 1.93
CA ILE A 221 -12.70 20.37 3.10
C ILE A 221 -13.97 20.19 3.93
N LEU A 222 -15.13 20.13 3.25
CA LEU A 222 -16.42 19.91 3.92
C LEU A 222 -16.45 18.54 4.60
N GLY A 223 -16.00 17.49 3.90
CA GLY A 223 -15.90 16.14 4.47
C GLY A 223 -15.00 16.09 5.71
N ILE A 224 -13.85 16.76 5.66
CA ILE A 224 -12.92 16.88 6.79
C ILE A 224 -13.58 17.57 7.97
N SER A 225 -14.25 18.70 7.74
CA SER A 225 -15.00 19.42 8.78
C SER A 225 -16.06 18.53 9.43
N THR A 226 -16.83 17.77 8.64
CA THR A 226 -17.83 16.82 9.16
C THR A 226 -17.19 15.75 10.02
N ILE A 227 -16.05 15.19 9.60
CA ILE A 227 -15.31 14.17 10.36
C ILE A 227 -14.86 14.74 11.71
N PHE A 228 -14.25 15.93 11.74
CA PHE A 228 -13.78 16.53 12.99
C PHE A 228 -14.92 16.91 13.94
N ILE A 229 -16.06 17.39 13.42
CA ILE A 229 -17.27 17.60 14.23
C ILE A 229 -17.70 16.27 14.86
N GLY A 230 -17.73 15.19 14.09
CA GLY A 230 -18.03 13.85 14.60
C GLY A 230 -17.08 13.44 15.72
N VAL A 231 -15.77 13.56 15.54
CA VAL A 231 -14.79 13.21 16.57
C VAL A 231 -14.92 14.08 17.83
N PHE A 232 -15.20 15.37 17.68
CA PHE A 232 -15.44 16.26 18.81
C PHE A 232 -16.69 15.86 19.60
N LEU A 233 -17.76 15.45 18.91
CA LEU A 233 -18.95 14.89 19.57
C LEU A 233 -18.62 13.61 20.33
N LEU A 234 -17.84 12.68 19.75
CA LEU A 234 -17.38 11.46 20.43
C LEU A 234 -16.62 11.77 21.74
N LYS A 235 -15.81 12.84 21.74
CA LYS A 235 -15.11 13.31 22.94
C LYS A 235 -16.08 13.80 24.02
N ILE A 236 -17.11 14.56 23.65
CA ILE A 236 -18.12 15.08 24.59
C ILE A 236 -18.88 13.94 25.27
N ILE A 237 -19.27 12.92 24.51
CA ILE A 237 -19.99 11.74 25.02
C ILE A 237 -19.07 10.71 25.70
N LYS A 238 -17.79 11.04 25.88
CA LYS A 238 -16.78 10.24 26.60
C LYS A 238 -16.66 8.80 26.10
N ILE A 239 -16.71 8.59 24.78
CA ILE A 239 -16.44 7.27 24.20
C ILE A 239 -14.96 6.90 24.41
N PHE A 240 -14.72 5.68 24.88
CA PHE A 240 -13.43 5.15 25.32
C PHE A 240 -12.32 5.16 24.23
N TYR A 241 -12.67 5.33 22.96
CA TYR A 241 -11.73 5.23 21.82
C TYR A 241 -11.54 6.53 21.02
N TYR A 242 -11.96 7.68 21.54
CA TYR A 242 -11.91 8.94 20.78
C TYR A 242 -10.48 9.35 20.37
N GLU A 243 -9.48 9.09 21.22
CA GLU A 243 -8.07 9.44 20.94
C GLU A 243 -7.50 8.62 19.78
N THR A 244 -7.73 7.31 19.79
CA THR A 244 -7.34 6.42 18.69
C THR A 244 -8.02 6.82 17.38
N ILE A 245 -9.31 7.14 17.42
CA ILE A 245 -10.04 7.60 16.22
C ILE A 245 -9.43 8.90 15.70
N PHE A 246 -9.21 9.87 16.59
CA PHE A 246 -8.65 11.18 16.25
C PHE A 246 -7.26 11.07 15.61
N ILE A 247 -6.34 10.31 16.21
CA ILE A 247 -4.97 10.18 15.70
C ILE A 247 -4.94 9.46 14.34
N ASN A 248 -5.75 8.41 14.14
CA ASN A 248 -5.83 7.72 12.84
C ASN A 248 -6.39 8.63 11.75
N ILE A 249 -7.40 9.46 12.07
CA ILE A 249 -7.91 10.46 11.12
C ILE A 249 -6.82 11.46 10.76
N LEU A 250 -6.05 11.96 11.74
CA LEU A 250 -4.94 12.87 11.46
C LEU A 250 -3.89 12.25 10.53
N VAL A 251 -3.51 11.00 10.77
CA VAL A 251 -2.55 10.28 9.91
C VAL A 251 -3.09 10.10 8.49
N LEU A 252 -4.36 9.73 8.35
CA LEU A 252 -5.00 9.60 7.04
C LEU A 252 -5.07 10.95 6.29
N LEU A 253 -5.40 12.04 6.97
CA LEU A 253 -5.43 13.38 6.37
C LEU A 253 -4.03 13.84 5.97
N PHE A 254 -3.03 13.62 6.82
CA PHE A 254 -1.63 13.87 6.49
C PHE A 254 -1.24 13.11 5.22
N PHE A 255 -1.57 11.83 5.13
CA PHE A 255 -1.32 11.03 3.93
C PHE A 255 -2.04 11.58 2.68
N LEU A 256 -3.34 11.90 2.77
CA LEU A 256 -4.11 12.42 1.63
C LEU A 256 -3.53 13.75 1.12
N PHE A 257 -3.20 14.67 2.02
CA PHE A 257 -2.59 15.95 1.64
C PHE A 257 -1.14 15.78 1.17
N PHE A 258 -0.41 14.81 1.70
CA PHE A 258 0.91 14.46 1.18
C PHE A 258 0.84 13.98 -0.27
N ILE A 259 -0.12 13.12 -0.63
CA ILE A 259 -0.33 12.68 -2.01
C ILE A 259 -0.70 13.87 -2.93
N GLU A 260 -1.61 14.75 -2.48
CA GLU A 260 -1.95 15.98 -3.20
C GLU A 260 -0.73 16.88 -3.41
N GLY A 261 0.07 17.07 -2.35
CA GLY A 261 1.30 17.85 -2.39
C GLY A 261 2.34 17.26 -3.33
N LEU A 262 2.52 15.94 -3.33
CA LEU A 262 3.39 15.26 -4.29
C LEU A 262 2.90 15.46 -5.73
N ALA A 263 1.59 15.48 -5.97
CA ALA A 263 1.04 15.79 -7.28
C ALA A 263 1.35 17.23 -7.72
N VAL A 264 1.29 18.19 -6.78
CA VAL A 264 1.72 19.59 -6.98
C VAL A 264 3.20 19.67 -7.35
N VAL A 265 4.07 19.05 -6.55
CA VAL A 265 5.51 19.00 -6.80
C VAL A 265 5.79 18.38 -8.18
N SER A 266 5.14 17.26 -8.50
CA SER A 266 5.26 16.58 -9.80
C SER A 266 4.83 17.48 -10.97
N PHE A 267 3.72 18.22 -10.81
CA PHE A 267 3.21 19.16 -11.81
C PHE A 267 4.19 20.28 -12.13
N PHE A 268 4.78 20.92 -11.10
CA PHE A 268 5.72 22.02 -11.31
C PHE A 268 7.10 21.53 -11.79
N ILE A 269 7.60 20.41 -11.27
CA ILE A 269 8.84 19.79 -11.78
C ILE A 269 8.69 19.35 -13.24
N GLY A 270 7.48 18.95 -13.65
CA GLY A 270 7.15 18.67 -15.05
C GLY A 270 7.56 19.81 -16.00
N LYS A 271 7.43 21.07 -15.54
CA LYS A 271 7.73 22.30 -16.31
C LYS A 271 9.21 22.69 -16.29
N ILE A 272 10.01 22.11 -15.40
CA ILE A 272 11.44 22.39 -15.28
C ILE A 272 12.23 21.53 -16.27
N ARG A 273 13.31 22.11 -16.83
CA ARG A 273 14.31 21.42 -17.67
C ARG A 273 15.21 20.49 -16.83
N MET A 274 14.61 19.47 -16.21
CA MET A 274 15.31 18.43 -15.46
C MET A 274 15.17 17.09 -16.19
N GLY A 275 16.24 16.29 -16.23
CA GLY A 275 16.23 14.94 -16.81
C GLY A 275 15.27 14.00 -16.06
N LYS A 276 14.72 12.98 -16.75
CA LYS A 276 13.74 12.05 -16.15
C LYS A 276 14.25 11.37 -14.88
N LEU A 277 15.51 10.93 -14.86
CA LEU A 277 16.14 10.32 -13.69
C LEU A 277 16.25 11.31 -12.52
N GLY A 278 16.66 12.55 -12.78
CA GLY A 278 16.72 13.60 -11.74
C GLY A 278 15.35 13.88 -11.12
N LYS A 279 14.28 13.89 -11.92
CA LYS A 279 12.89 14.01 -11.42
C LYS A 279 12.50 12.88 -10.48
N ILE A 280 12.84 11.64 -10.84
CA ILE A 280 12.55 10.45 -10.02
C ILE A 280 13.33 10.50 -8.71
N ILE A 281 14.63 10.76 -8.76
CA ILE A 281 15.49 10.85 -7.57
C ILE A 281 15.00 11.95 -6.63
N PHE A 282 14.64 13.12 -7.15
CA PHE A 282 14.16 14.23 -6.33
C PHE A 282 12.85 13.87 -5.59
N ILE A 283 11.88 13.28 -6.28
CA ILE A 283 10.63 12.83 -5.65
C ILE A 283 10.91 11.75 -4.61
N PHE A 284 11.82 10.82 -4.90
CA PHE A 284 12.22 9.77 -3.97
C PHE A 284 12.86 10.34 -2.68
N LEU A 285 13.74 11.33 -2.81
CA LEU A 285 14.34 12.01 -1.65
C LEU A 285 13.31 12.75 -0.78
N ILE A 286 12.28 13.34 -1.40
CA ILE A 286 11.16 13.94 -0.67
C ILE A 286 10.43 12.88 0.17
N ILE A 287 10.11 11.73 -0.44
CA ILE A 287 9.39 10.64 0.24
C ILE A 287 10.19 10.07 1.41
N LEU A 288 11.52 9.97 1.28
CA LEU A 288 12.40 9.48 2.34
C LEU A 288 12.60 10.46 3.49
N SER A 289 12.34 11.76 3.28
CA SER A 289 12.60 12.79 4.26
C SER A 289 11.33 13.17 5.01
N LEU A 290 11.28 12.85 6.32
CA LEU A 290 10.16 13.20 7.20
C LEU A 290 9.88 14.72 7.23
N PRO A 291 10.88 15.61 7.42
CA PRO A 291 10.63 17.06 7.39
C PRO A 291 10.06 17.55 6.05
N LEU A 292 10.56 17.03 4.93
CA LEU A 292 10.05 17.38 3.61
C LEU A 292 8.62 16.87 3.41
N SER A 293 8.28 15.70 3.96
CA SER A 293 6.93 15.15 3.89
C SER A 293 5.91 16.06 4.56
N ILE A 294 6.26 16.69 5.68
CA ILE A 294 5.41 17.68 6.37
C ILE A 294 5.20 18.93 5.50
N ILE A 295 6.27 19.43 4.89
CA ILE A 295 6.21 20.60 3.99
C ILE A 295 5.33 20.28 2.78
N VAL A 296 5.51 19.11 2.17
CA VAL A 296 4.73 18.68 1.00
C VAL A 296 3.27 18.46 1.35
N SER A 297 2.96 17.84 2.48
CA SER A 297 1.59 17.75 2.98
C SER A 297 0.94 19.12 3.16
N THR A 298 1.68 20.09 3.72
CA THR A 298 1.19 21.47 3.85
C THR A 298 0.92 22.12 2.49
N ILE A 299 1.81 21.91 1.50
CA ILE A 299 1.59 22.37 0.11
C ILE A 299 0.31 21.76 -0.48
N GLY A 300 0.07 20.46 -0.25
CA GLY A 300 -1.14 19.79 -0.71
C GLY A 300 -2.41 20.38 -0.10
N LEU A 301 -2.42 20.61 1.21
CA LEU A 301 -3.52 21.30 1.90
C LEU A 301 -3.80 22.67 1.26
N LEU A 302 -2.74 23.46 1.01
CA LEU A 302 -2.87 24.78 0.41
C LEU A 302 -3.37 24.71 -1.04
N ASP A 303 -2.97 23.72 -1.84
CA ASP A 303 -3.44 23.56 -3.23
C ASP A 303 -4.94 23.19 -3.30
N VAL A 304 -5.46 22.46 -2.32
CA VAL A 304 -6.91 22.19 -2.22
C VAL A 304 -7.69 23.51 -2.09
N ILE A 305 -7.19 24.42 -1.23
CA ILE A 305 -7.82 25.72 -0.95
C ILE A 305 -7.62 26.69 -2.13
N PHE A 306 -6.38 26.95 -2.50
CA PHE A 306 -5.99 28.03 -3.41
C PHE A 306 -5.86 27.62 -4.88
N ASP A 307 -5.85 26.31 -5.19
CA ASP A 307 -5.68 25.78 -6.55
C ASP A 307 -4.45 26.35 -7.28
N PHE A 308 -3.25 26.15 -6.72
CA PHE A 308 -1.99 26.62 -7.32
C PHE A 308 -1.77 26.09 -8.73
N ARG A 309 -2.25 24.87 -9.01
CA ARG A 309 -2.16 24.25 -10.34
C ARG A 309 -3.17 24.80 -11.35
N LYS A 310 -4.25 25.45 -10.91
CA LYS A 310 -5.37 25.96 -11.73
C LYS A 310 -6.01 24.88 -12.61
N ILE A 311 -6.27 23.71 -12.02
CA ILE A 311 -6.79 22.52 -12.74
C ILE A 311 -8.24 22.16 -12.39
N LYS A 312 -8.92 22.89 -11.49
CA LYS A 312 -10.31 22.59 -11.03
C LYS A 312 -11.34 22.39 -12.16
N GLY A 313 -11.13 22.97 -13.35
CA GLY A 313 -12.03 22.86 -14.51
C GLY A 313 -11.57 21.93 -15.64
N ARG A 314 -10.48 21.19 -15.46
CA ARG A 314 -9.88 20.30 -16.49
C ARG A 314 -9.82 18.83 -16.10
N VAL A 315 -10.21 18.50 -14.86
CA VAL A 315 -10.14 17.16 -14.26
C VAL A 315 -11.55 16.70 -13.94
#